data_AF-A0A9E5IVX0-F1
#
_entry.id   AF-A0A9E5IVX0-F1
#
_cell.length_a   1.000
_cell.length_b   1.000
_cell.length_c   1.000
_cell.angle_alpha   90.00
_cell.angle_beta   90.00
_cell.angle_gamma   90.00
#
_symmetry.space_group_name_H-M   'P 1'
#
loop_
_entity.id
_entity.type
_entity.pdbx_description
1 polymer ?
#
loop_
_entity_poly.entity_id
_entity_poly.type
_entity_poly.pdbx_seq_one_letter_code
_entity_poly.pdbx_strand_id
1 'polypeptide(L)'
;MALLQISEPGQAPDPHQRRIAVGIDLGTTHSLVASVRNGVAECLPDDKGQVILPSVVRYLPGQGRQIGQEAVANAAHDPENTLASVKRFMGRSLSDIAHPEKLPYKFVKPVGASAKGMLSIQTVQGEKSPVEVSAEILATLRYRAEDTFNDDLHGAVITVPAY
;
A
#
# COMPACT_ATOMS: atom_id res chain seq x y z
N MET A 1 -4.17 -24.39 -12.42
CA MET A 1 -4.54 -25.26 -11.28
C MET A 1 -5.79 -24.66 -10.65
N ALA A 2 -6.91 -25.39 -10.63
CA ALA A 2 -8.09 -24.96 -9.90
C ALA A 2 -7.92 -25.37 -8.43
N LEU A 3 -7.95 -24.39 -7.52
CA LEU A 3 -8.10 -24.66 -6.09
C LEU A 3 -9.51 -25.25 -5.90
N LEU A 4 -9.59 -26.51 -5.47
CA LEU A 4 -10.86 -27.14 -5.11
C LEU A 4 -11.42 -26.41 -3.88
N GLN A 5 -12.46 -25.61 -4.08
CA GLN A 5 -13.18 -24.95 -3.01
C GLN A 5 -14.19 -25.92 -2.42
N ILE A 6 -13.83 -26.57 -1.31
CA ILE A 6 -14.73 -27.46 -0.56
C ILE A 6 -15.60 -26.57 0.33
N SER A 7 -16.93 -26.70 0.20
CA SER A 7 -17.91 -25.95 1.01
C SER A 7 -18.75 -26.90 1.84
N GLU A 8 -19.13 -26.49 3.05
CA GLU A 8 -20.00 -27.28 3.93
C GLU A 8 -21.44 -27.41 3.35
N PRO A 9 -22.18 -28.46 3.70
CA PRO A 9 -23.57 -28.62 3.28
C PRO A 9 -24.43 -27.41 3.67
N GLY A 10 -25.04 -26.75 2.67
CA GLY A 10 -25.84 -25.53 2.86
C GLY A 10 -25.06 -24.21 2.83
N GLN A 11 -23.73 -24.25 2.69
CA GLN A 11 -22.86 -23.08 2.50
C GLN A 11 -22.22 -23.03 1.11
N ALA A 12 -22.81 -23.72 0.12
CA ALA A 12 -22.38 -23.61 -1.25
C ALA A 12 -22.46 -22.12 -1.67
N PRO A 13 -21.36 -21.52 -2.16
CA PRO A 13 -21.40 -20.14 -2.62
C PRO A 13 -22.45 -20.02 -3.71
N ASP A 14 -23.20 -18.91 -3.71
CA ASP A 14 -24.11 -18.59 -4.81
C ASP A 14 -23.33 -18.67 -6.12
N PRO A 15 -23.70 -19.55 -7.06
CA PRO A 15 -22.98 -19.73 -8.32
C PRO A 15 -22.91 -18.47 -9.17
N HIS A 16 -23.73 -17.45 -8.86
CA HIS A 16 -23.73 -16.15 -9.52
C HIS A 16 -22.94 -15.07 -8.77
N GLN A 17 -22.45 -15.33 -7.56
CA GLN A 17 -21.64 -14.35 -6.83
C GLN A 17 -20.21 -14.30 -7.37
N ARG A 18 -19.92 -13.25 -8.13
CA ARG A 18 -18.58 -13.00 -8.67
C ARG A 18 -17.63 -12.61 -7.54
N ARG A 19 -16.70 -13.49 -7.17
CA ARG A 19 -15.67 -13.21 -6.16
C ARG A 19 -14.40 -12.75 -6.83
N ILE A 20 -14.18 -11.44 -6.87
CA ILE A 20 -12.99 -10.86 -7.50
C ILE A 20 -11.85 -10.86 -6.50
N ALA A 21 -10.75 -11.49 -6.86
CA ALA A 21 -9.51 -11.45 -6.11
C ALA A 21 -8.37 -10.89 -6.97
N VAL A 22 -7.44 -10.19 -6.31
CA VAL A 22 -6.28 -9.57 -6.95
C VAL A 22 -4.98 -9.95 -6.26
N GLY A 23 -3.89 -9.92 -7.01
CA GLY A 23 -2.53 -9.91 -6.47
C GLY A 23 -2.01 -8.48 -6.41
N ILE A 24 -1.52 -8.05 -5.26
CA ILE A 24 -0.89 -6.74 -5.09
C ILE A 24 0.57 -6.95 -4.75
N ASP A 25 1.45 -6.46 -5.61
CA ASP A 25 2.86 -6.30 -5.27
C ASP A 25 3.03 -4.96 -4.57
N LEU A 26 3.21 -4.98 -3.24
CA LEU A 26 3.51 -3.78 -2.45
C LEU A 26 5.02 -3.63 -2.36
N GLY A 27 5.69 -3.07 -3.36
CA GLY A 27 7.14 -2.91 -3.33
C GLY A 27 7.61 -1.67 -2.56
N THR A 28 8.90 -1.63 -2.24
CA THR A 28 9.51 -0.47 -1.55
C THR A 28 9.50 0.79 -2.40
N THR A 29 9.76 0.67 -3.71
CA THR A 29 9.87 1.80 -4.64
C THR A 29 8.64 1.91 -5.53
N HIS A 30 8.13 0.77 -5.97
CA HIS A 30 7.00 0.67 -6.90
C HIS A 30 6.05 -0.41 -6.40
N SER A 31 4.78 -0.24 -6.70
CA SER A 31 3.74 -1.22 -6.44
C SER A 31 2.86 -1.38 -7.68
N LEU A 32 2.17 -2.51 -7.78
CA LEU A 32 1.20 -2.78 -8.85
C LEU A 32 0.11 -3.71 -8.35
N VAL A 33 -0.98 -3.78 -9.12
CA VAL A 33 -2.06 -4.75 -8.92
C VAL A 33 -2.28 -5.55 -10.20
N ALA A 34 -2.58 -6.83 -10.04
CA ALA A 34 -2.82 -7.75 -11.14
C ALA A 34 -3.98 -8.70 -10.80
N SER A 35 -4.58 -9.26 -11.84
CA SER A 35 -5.58 -10.32 -11.71
C SER A 35 -5.45 -11.34 -12.84
N VAL A 36 -6.02 -12.52 -12.68
CA VAL A 36 -6.05 -13.56 -13.73
C VAL A 36 -7.35 -13.41 -14.53
N ARG A 37 -7.21 -13.08 -15.82
CA ARG A 37 -8.31 -12.91 -16.76
C ARG A 37 -8.14 -13.91 -17.90
N ASN A 38 -9.17 -14.71 -18.17
CA ASN A 38 -9.14 -15.74 -19.22
C ASN A 38 -7.92 -16.68 -19.13
N GLY A 39 -7.47 -16.98 -17.91
CA GLY A 39 -6.31 -17.84 -17.65
C GLY A 39 -4.94 -17.15 -17.75
N VAL A 40 -4.91 -15.85 -18.04
CA VAL A 40 -3.68 -15.06 -18.16
C VAL A 40 -3.60 -14.03 -17.05
N ALA A 41 -2.43 -13.89 -16.41
CA ALA A 41 -2.20 -12.84 -15.44
C ALA A 41 -1.96 -11.50 -16.15
N GLU A 42 -2.76 -10.49 -15.81
CA GLU A 42 -2.69 -9.15 -16.38
C GLU A 42 -2.55 -8.11 -15.25
N CYS A 43 -1.64 -7.14 -15.43
CA CYS A 43 -1.56 -5.99 -14.55
C CYS A 43 -2.69 -5.01 -14.87
N LEU A 44 -3.29 -4.41 -13.85
CA LEU A 44 -4.43 -3.51 -14.02
C LEU A 44 -3.92 -2.06 -14.08
N PRO A 45 -4.11 -1.34 -15.19
CA PRO A 45 -3.65 0.04 -15.33
C PRO A 45 -4.53 1.02 -14.56
N ASP A 46 -4.03 2.24 -14.35
CA ASP A 46 -4.88 3.38 -14.03
C ASP A 46 -5.57 3.99 -15.26
N ASP A 47 -6.31 5.08 -15.05
CA ASP A 47 -7.01 5.87 -16.06
C ASP A 47 -6.09 6.39 -17.19
N LYS A 48 -4.78 6.47 -16.95
CA LYS A 48 -3.77 6.90 -17.92
C LYS A 48 -3.04 5.73 -18.57
N GLY A 49 -3.46 4.49 -18.31
CA GLY A 49 -2.81 3.29 -18.84
C GLY A 49 -1.56 2.85 -18.08
N GLN A 50 -1.23 3.45 -16.93
CA GLN A 50 -0.02 3.13 -16.18
C GLN A 50 -0.28 1.99 -15.17
N VAL A 51 0.49 0.91 -15.30
CA VAL A 51 0.39 -0.25 -14.38
C VAL A 51 1.26 -0.11 -13.13
N ILE A 52 2.34 0.68 -13.20
CA ILE A 52 3.26 0.90 -12.08
C ILE A 52 2.85 2.14 -11.29
N LEU A 53 2.72 1.98 -9.98
CA LEU A 53 2.50 3.06 -9.02
C LEU A 53 3.76 3.28 -8.18
N PRO A 54 4.40 4.46 -8.18
CA PRO A 54 5.43 4.76 -7.18
C PRO A 54 4.91 4.61 -5.75
N SER A 55 5.65 3.92 -4.90
CA SER A 55 5.31 3.69 -3.49
C SER A 55 5.64 4.92 -2.64
N VAL A 56 4.98 6.03 -2.96
CA VAL A 56 5.22 7.36 -2.36
C VAL A 56 3.90 8.02 -2.03
N VAL A 57 3.80 8.57 -0.81
CA VAL A 57 2.61 9.27 -0.33
C VAL A 57 3.04 10.64 0.19
N ARG A 58 2.40 11.70 -0.31
CA ARG A 58 2.54 13.06 0.21
C ARG A 58 1.28 13.46 0.95
N TYR A 59 1.44 13.89 2.20
CA TYR A 59 0.35 14.43 3.01
C TYR A 59 0.25 15.94 2.84
N LEU A 60 -0.95 16.46 2.58
CA LEU A 60 -1.22 17.90 2.46
C LEU A 60 -1.91 18.42 3.73
N PRO A 61 -1.88 19.74 4.00
CA PRO A 61 -2.70 20.35 5.03
C PRO A 61 -4.19 19.96 4.90
N GLY A 62 -4.87 19.79 6.03
CA GLY A 62 -6.22 19.24 6.06
C GLY A 62 -6.21 17.72 5.94
N GLN A 63 -7.08 17.15 5.11
CA GLN A 63 -7.16 15.68 4.88
C GLN A 63 -6.76 15.26 3.46
N GLY A 64 -6.17 16.16 2.67
CA GLY A 64 -5.74 15.90 1.30
C GLY A 64 -4.45 15.07 1.22
N ARG A 65 -4.30 14.25 0.19
CA ARG A 65 -3.11 13.43 -0.05
C ARG A 65 -2.84 13.28 -1.53
N GLN A 66 -1.57 13.20 -1.90
CA GLN A 66 -1.10 12.87 -3.24
C GLN A 66 -0.34 11.54 -3.16
N ILE A 67 -0.56 10.64 -4.11
CA ILE A 67 0.00 9.29 -4.09
C ILE A 67 0.63 9.00 -5.44
N GLY A 68 1.72 8.24 -5.46
CA GLY A 68 2.37 7.84 -6.71
C GLY A 68 3.11 9.00 -7.37
N GLN A 69 2.87 9.18 -8.68
CA GLN A 69 3.60 10.15 -9.50
C GLN A 69 3.44 11.59 -9.00
N GLU A 70 2.25 11.96 -8.51
CA GLU A 70 2.03 13.30 -7.96
C GLU A 70 2.85 13.56 -6.69
N ALA A 71 2.98 12.55 -5.83
CA ALA A 71 3.82 12.65 -4.64
C ALA A 71 5.29 12.77 -5.03
N VAL A 72 5.76 11.95 -5.99
CA VAL A 72 7.13 12.00 -6.51
C VAL A 72 7.48 13.39 -7.07
N ALA A 73 6.58 13.98 -7.87
CA ALA A 73 6.79 15.31 -8.45
C ALA A 73 6.98 16.42 -7.40
N ASN A 74 6.48 16.21 -6.18
CA ASN A 74 6.54 17.18 -5.09
C ASN A 74 7.58 16.83 -4.01
N ALA A 75 8.30 15.72 -4.14
CA ALA A 75 9.23 15.25 -3.10
C ALA A 75 10.34 16.25 -2.78
N ALA A 76 10.84 17.00 -3.77
CA ALA A 76 11.87 18.03 -3.55
C ALA A 76 11.32 19.30 -2.89
N HIS A 77 10.03 19.61 -3.12
CA HIS A 77 9.38 20.82 -2.61
C HIS A 77 8.83 20.64 -1.19
N ASP A 78 8.40 19.42 -0.86
CA ASP A 78 7.80 19.09 0.43
C ASP A 78 8.33 17.74 0.97
N PRO A 79 9.65 17.67 1.25
CA PRO A 79 10.32 16.41 1.55
C PRO A 79 9.92 15.81 2.90
N GLU A 80 9.53 16.64 3.88
CA GLU A 80 9.13 16.15 5.21
C GLU A 80 7.76 15.45 5.18
N ASN A 81 6.85 15.87 4.29
CA ASN A 81 5.51 15.28 4.17
C ASN A 81 5.38 14.27 3.03
N THR A 82 6.43 14.08 2.23
CA THR A 82 6.46 13.15 1.09
C THR A 82 7.24 11.88 1.44
N LEU A 83 6.51 10.86 1.87
CA LEU A 83 7.07 9.62 2.39
C LEU A 83 7.26 8.58 1.29
N ALA A 84 8.53 8.26 1.01
CA ALA A 84 8.98 7.20 0.11
C ALA A 84 9.69 6.08 0.88
N SER A 85 9.80 4.90 0.27
CA SER A 85 10.51 3.73 0.83
C SER A 85 9.98 3.25 2.19
N VAL A 86 8.72 3.57 2.51
CA VAL A 86 8.09 3.28 3.81
C VAL A 86 8.12 1.81 4.20
N LYS A 87 8.09 0.88 3.22
CA LYS A 87 8.18 -0.57 3.50
C LYS A 87 9.46 -0.94 4.28
N ARG A 88 10.53 -0.14 4.18
CA ARG A 88 11.77 -0.34 4.94
C ARG A 88 11.63 -0.03 6.43
N PHE A 89 10.59 0.67 6.84
CA PHE A 89 10.32 1.05 8.23
C PHE A 89 9.31 0.14 8.92
N MET A 90 8.56 -0.66 8.16
CA MET A 90 7.58 -1.60 8.71
C MET A 90 8.23 -2.60 9.66
N GLY A 91 7.64 -2.75 10.85
CA GLY A 91 8.13 -3.65 11.89
C GLY A 91 9.42 -3.20 12.57
N ARG A 92 9.95 -2.01 12.27
CA ARG A 92 11.20 -1.48 12.82
C ARG A 92 10.95 -0.40 13.86
N SER A 93 11.77 -0.41 14.90
CA SER A 93 11.93 0.70 15.83
C SER A 93 12.84 1.77 15.24
N LEU A 94 12.86 2.96 15.85
CA LEU A 94 13.76 4.03 15.41
C LEU A 94 15.24 3.63 15.54
N SER A 95 15.59 2.80 16.53
CA SER A 95 16.95 2.28 16.73
C SER A 95 17.43 1.34 15.61
N ASP A 96 16.51 0.77 14.83
CA ASP A 96 16.86 -0.13 13.71
C ASP A 96 17.18 0.63 12.41
N ILE A 97 16.98 1.95 12.41
CA ILE A 97 17.21 2.79 11.23
C ILE A 97 18.64 3.33 11.28
N ALA A 98 19.44 2.93 10.30
CA ALA A 98 20.76 3.49 10.11
C ALA A 98 20.65 4.93 9.59
N HIS A 99 21.34 5.86 10.23
CA HIS A 99 21.43 7.27 9.83
C HIS A 99 20.07 7.97 9.61
N PRO A 100 19.13 7.96 10.59
CA PRO A 100 17.85 8.63 10.45
C PRO A 100 18.01 10.14 10.17
N GLU A 101 19.12 10.75 10.59
CA GLU A 101 19.48 12.14 10.34
C GLU A 101 19.74 12.48 8.86
N LYS A 102 19.98 11.47 8.02
CA LYS A 102 20.17 11.65 6.57
C LYS A 102 18.86 11.58 5.79
N LEU A 103 17.77 11.20 6.45
CA LEU A 103 16.45 11.13 5.85
C LEU A 103 15.72 12.47 6.08
N PRO A 104 14.86 12.90 5.15
CA PRO A 104 14.12 14.17 5.30
C PRO A 104 12.97 14.06 6.33
N TYR A 105 12.77 12.91 6.95
CA TYR A 105 11.60 12.62 7.77
C TYR A 105 11.81 13.04 9.23
N LYS A 106 10.76 13.60 9.82
CA LYS A 106 10.70 13.84 11.26
C LYS A 106 10.17 12.60 11.97
N PHE A 107 11.08 11.73 12.41
CA PHE A 107 10.70 10.56 13.20
C PHE A 107 10.20 10.95 14.59
N VAL A 108 9.12 10.32 15.03
CA VAL A 108 8.56 10.50 16.37
C VAL A 108 9.42 9.73 17.36
N LYS A 109 9.89 10.41 18.41
CA LYS A 109 10.65 9.76 19.48
C LYS A 109 9.69 8.89 20.29
N PRO A 110 9.96 7.59 20.46
CA PRO A 110 9.13 6.74 21.29
C PRO A 110 9.11 7.24 22.74
N VAL A 111 7.92 7.30 23.36
CA VAL A 111 7.75 7.65 24.78
C VAL A 111 7.08 6.50 25.52
N GLY A 112 7.59 6.15 26.71
CA GLY A 112 6.96 5.15 27.59
C GLY A 112 6.93 3.74 26.99
N ALA A 113 5.81 3.02 27.16
CA ALA A 113 5.64 1.65 26.68
C ALA A 113 5.76 1.49 25.15
N SER A 114 5.61 2.58 24.39
CA SER A 114 5.79 2.64 22.94
C SER A 114 7.26 2.60 22.51
N ALA A 115 8.21 2.60 23.45
CA ALA A 115 9.66 2.51 23.17
C ALA A 115 10.09 1.27 22.38
N LYS A 116 9.28 0.19 22.42
CA LYS A 116 9.50 -1.03 21.65
C LYS A 116 8.58 -1.15 20.43
N GLY A 117 7.77 -0.11 20.16
CA GLY A 117 6.83 -0.08 19.05
C GLY A 117 7.50 0.24 17.72
N MET A 118 6.72 0.04 16.65
CA MET A 118 7.11 0.49 15.31
C MET A 118 7.28 2.01 15.29
N LEU A 119 8.29 2.48 14.57
CA LEU A 119 8.53 3.91 14.42
C LEU A 119 7.32 4.60 13.77
N SER A 120 7.15 5.88 14.07
CA SER A 120 6.16 6.74 13.41
C SER A 120 6.84 7.96 12.84
N ILE A 121 6.23 8.54 11.82
CA ILE A 121 6.74 9.70 11.09
C ILE A 121 5.75 10.84 11.28
N GLN A 122 6.23 11.98 11.75
CA GLN A 122 5.44 13.19 11.87
C GLN A 122 5.19 13.77 10.47
N THR A 123 3.93 14.06 10.18
CA THR A 123 3.48 14.76 8.96
C THR A 123 2.62 15.96 9.34
N VAL A 124 2.23 16.76 8.35
CA VAL A 124 1.25 17.84 8.51
C VAL A 124 -0.13 17.34 8.96
N GLN A 125 -0.43 16.04 8.80
CA GLN A 125 -1.66 15.39 9.26
C GLN A 125 -1.48 14.63 10.59
N GLY A 126 -0.44 14.95 11.34
CA GLY A 126 -0.08 14.24 12.56
C GLY A 126 0.87 13.07 12.30
N GLU A 127 1.01 12.21 13.31
CA GLU A 127 1.85 11.03 13.26
C GLU A 127 1.26 9.99 12.30
N LYS A 128 2.12 9.37 11.49
CA LYS A 128 1.76 8.28 10.58
C LYS A 128 2.71 7.11 10.78
N SER A 129 2.13 5.94 10.99
CA SER A 129 2.89 4.69 10.99
C SER A 129 3.22 4.25 9.55
N PRO A 130 4.30 3.46 9.36
CA PRO A 130 4.58 2.83 8.07
C PRO A 130 3.41 2.02 7.52
N VAL A 131 2.62 1.39 8.40
CA VAL A 131 1.43 0.61 8.03
C VAL A 131 0.35 1.50 7.43
N GLU A 132 0.02 2.62 8.07
CA GLU A 132 -0.96 3.58 7.55
C GLU A 132 -0.53 4.13 6.19
N VAL A 133 0.74 4.50 6.04
CA VAL A 133 1.24 5.04 4.77
C VAL A 133 1.18 3.98 3.66
N SER A 134 1.50 2.71 3.95
CA SER A 134 1.31 1.64 2.98
C SER A 134 -0.16 1.34 2.69
N ALA A 135 -1.07 1.54 3.65
CA ALA A 135 -2.50 1.39 3.42
C ALA A 135 -3.03 2.39 2.38
N GLU A 136 -2.48 3.60 2.30
CA GLU A 136 -2.82 4.56 1.24
C GLU A 136 -2.43 4.05 -0.17
N ILE A 137 -1.28 3.39 -0.28
CA ILE A 137 -0.81 2.76 -1.52
C ILE A 137 -1.74 1.58 -1.88
N LEU A 138 -2.04 0.72 -0.91
CA LEU A 138 -2.94 -0.42 -1.10
C LEU A 138 -4.35 0.03 -1.49
N ALA A 139 -4.88 1.09 -0.87
CA ALA A 139 -6.18 1.66 -1.23
C ALA A 139 -6.20 2.17 -2.67
N THR A 140 -5.13 2.84 -3.11
CA THR A 140 -5.00 3.29 -4.51
C THR A 140 -5.03 2.12 -5.49
N LEU A 141 -4.33 1.02 -5.17
CA LEU A 141 -4.30 -0.18 -5.99
C LEU A 141 -5.63 -0.96 -5.96
N ARG A 142 -6.32 -0.95 -4.81
CA ARG A 142 -7.68 -1.48 -4.69
C ARG A 142 -8.63 -0.73 -5.63
N TYR A 143 -8.65 0.61 -5.58
CA TYR A 143 -9.51 1.42 -6.44
C TYR A 143 -9.26 1.16 -7.92
N ARG A 144 -8.00 1.05 -8.36
CA ARG A 144 -7.68 0.69 -9.75
C ARG A 144 -8.30 -0.65 -10.18
N ALA A 145 -8.29 -1.63 -9.28
CA ALA A 145 -8.90 -2.92 -9.56
C ALA A 145 -10.43 -2.84 -9.55
N GLU A 146 -11.03 -2.16 -8.58
CA GLU A 146 -12.48 -1.93 -8.50
C GLU A 146 -12.99 -1.23 -9.77
N ASP A 147 -12.28 -0.19 -10.23
CA ASP A 147 -12.58 0.51 -11.50
C ASP A 147 -12.46 -0.43 -12.71
N THR A 148 -11.43 -1.28 -12.75
CA THR A 148 -11.23 -2.23 -13.86
C THR A 148 -12.35 -3.27 -13.96
N PHE A 149 -12.89 -3.71 -12.82
CA PHE A 149 -13.94 -4.73 -12.78
C PHE A 149 -15.35 -4.16 -12.68
N ASN A 150 -15.47 -2.86 -12.38
CA ASN A 150 -16.72 -2.17 -12.05
C ASN A 150 -17.51 -2.92 -10.96
N ASP A 151 -16.80 -3.36 -9.93
CA ASP A 151 -17.31 -4.21 -8.85
C ASP A 151 -16.34 -4.20 -7.65
N ASP A 152 -16.83 -4.54 -6.47
CA ASP A 152 -16.03 -4.55 -5.25
C ASP A 152 -15.08 -5.76 -5.21
N LEU A 153 -13.90 -5.57 -4.61
CA LEU A 153 -12.99 -6.70 -4.39
C LEU A 153 -13.47 -7.57 -3.23
N HIS A 154 -13.46 -8.89 -3.46
CA HIS A 154 -13.70 -9.86 -2.41
C HIS A 154 -12.44 -10.10 -1.55
N GLY A 155 -11.25 -10.03 -2.16
CA GLY A 155 -10.00 -10.26 -1.45
C GLY A 155 -8.75 -9.90 -2.23
N ALA A 156 -7.62 -9.86 -1.52
CA ALA A 156 -6.31 -9.58 -2.11
C ALA A 156 -5.24 -10.49 -1.52
N VAL A 157 -4.25 -10.85 -2.34
CA VAL A 157 -2.98 -11.46 -1.92
C VAL A 157 -1.91 -10.38 -2.02
N ILE A 158 -1.24 -10.05 -0.92
CA ILE A 158 -0.24 -8.97 -0.85
C ILE A 158 1.16 -9.55 -0.68
N THR A 159 2.12 -9.08 -1.47
CA THR A 159 3.51 -9.56 -1.41
C THR A 159 4.28 -9.02 -0.20
N VAL A 160 5.13 -9.88 0.36
CA VAL A 160 6.13 -9.52 1.36
C VAL A 160 7.51 -10.06 0.94
N PRO A 161 8.62 -9.48 1.42
CA PRO A 161 9.93 -10.10 1.28
C PRO A 161 9.93 -11.51 1.89
N ALA A 162 10.73 -12.42 1.34
CA ALA A 162 10.79 -13.80 1.81
C ALA A 162 11.61 -14.00 3.10
N TYR A 163 12.37 -13.00 3.53
CA TYR A 163 13.32 -13.05 4.64
C TYR A 163 12.81 -12.35 5.90
#